data_AF-A0A285ZZH6-F1
#
_entry.id   AF-A0A285ZZH6-F1
#
_cell.length_a   1.000
_cell.length_b   1.000
_cell.length_c   1.000
_cell.angle_alpha   90.00
_cell.angle_beta   90.00
_cell.angle_gamma   90.00
#
_symmetry.space_group_name_H-M   'P 1'
#
loop_
_entity.id
_entity.type
_entity.pdbx_description
1 polymer ?
#
loop_
_entity_poly.entity_id
_entity_poly.type
_entity_poly.pdbx_seq_one_letter_code
_entity_poly.pdbx_strand_id
1 'polypeptide(L)'
;MEIIQENDERRGFFKAMEDGKEAGLMTYNWAGSTKFIIDHTEVNPVFKGKGVGLQLVMKAVEYARANNLKIMPLCPFAKSVFDKNAELADVLF
;
A
#
# COMPACT_ATOMS: atom_id res chain seq x y z
N MET A 1 -3.03 -11.50 -10.81
CA MET A 1 -2.93 -11.04 -9.41
C MET A 1 -4.19 -10.27 -9.04
N GLU A 2 -4.85 -10.67 -7.98
CA GLU A 2 -6.00 -9.99 -7.38
C GLU A 2 -5.50 -9.20 -6.15
N ILE A 3 -6.03 -8.01 -5.90
CA ILE A 3 -5.70 -7.24 -4.70
C ILE A 3 -7.00 -6.94 -3.95
N ILE A 4 -7.07 -7.43 -2.72
CA ILE A 4 -8.19 -7.26 -1.81
C ILE A 4 -7.83 -6.17 -0.80
N GLN A 5 -8.77 -5.29 -0.51
CA GLN A 5 -8.65 -4.28 0.53
C GLN A 5 -9.68 -4.54 1.62
N GLU A 6 -9.25 -4.49 2.88
CA GLU A 6 -10.13 -4.44 4.04
C GLU A 6 -9.64 -3.39 5.03
N ASN A 7 -10.57 -2.71 5.70
CA ASN A 7 -10.25 -1.73 6.74
C ASN A 7 -11.37 -1.56 7.76
N ASP A 8 -10.98 -1.00 8.90
CA ASP A 8 -11.85 -0.52 9.97
C ASP A 8 -11.52 0.96 10.27
N GLU A 9 -12.09 1.51 11.34
CA GLU A 9 -11.88 2.91 11.75
C GLU A 9 -10.43 3.24 12.18
N ARG A 10 -9.60 2.23 12.46
CA ARG A 10 -8.23 2.38 12.99
C ARG A 10 -7.15 1.94 12.02
N ARG A 11 -7.39 0.88 11.24
CA ARG A 11 -6.38 0.26 10.38
C ARG A 11 -6.99 -0.38 9.14
N GLY A 12 -6.15 -0.74 8.20
CA GLY A 12 -6.51 -1.55 7.06
C GLY A 12 -5.33 -2.23 6.42
N PHE A 13 -5.61 -3.01 5.39
CA PHE A 13 -4.59 -3.66 4.61
C PHE A 13 -5.00 -3.82 3.14
N PHE A 14 -3.99 -4.00 2.31
CA PHE A 14 -4.10 -4.51 0.95
C PHE A 14 -3.38 -5.86 0.89
N LYS A 15 -4.06 -6.88 0.37
CA LYS A 15 -3.54 -8.23 0.24
C LYS A 15 -3.53 -8.63 -1.23
N ALA A 16 -2.37 -9.04 -1.74
CA ALA A 16 -2.23 -9.55 -3.09
C ALA A 16 -2.37 -11.08 -3.09
N MET A 17 -3.24 -11.59 -3.95
CA MET A 17 -3.49 -13.01 -4.15
C MET A 17 -3.09 -13.41 -5.57
N GLU A 18 -2.36 -14.52 -5.70
CA GLU A 18 -2.01 -15.13 -6.98
C GLU A 18 -2.06 -16.66 -6.84
N ASP A 19 -2.78 -17.32 -7.74
CA ASP A 19 -2.99 -18.78 -7.73
C ASP A 19 -3.45 -19.35 -6.37
N GLY A 20 -4.36 -18.62 -5.70
CA GLY A 20 -4.89 -19.00 -4.39
C GLY A 20 -3.89 -18.85 -3.23
N LYS A 21 -2.72 -18.25 -3.45
CA LYS A 21 -1.71 -17.99 -2.43
C LYS A 21 -1.56 -16.50 -2.17
N GLU A 22 -1.26 -16.16 -0.93
CA GLU A 22 -0.90 -14.79 -0.57
C GLU A 22 0.49 -14.47 -1.14
N ALA A 23 0.50 -13.52 -2.09
CA ALA A 23 1.68 -13.03 -2.76
C ALA A 23 2.34 -11.86 -1.99
N GLY A 24 1.56 -11.11 -1.21
CA GLY A 24 2.08 -10.03 -0.38
C GLY A 24 0.99 -9.32 0.42
N LEU A 25 1.44 -8.54 1.40
CA LEU A 25 0.60 -7.80 2.33
C LEU A 25 1.17 -6.40 2.54
N MET A 26 0.30 -5.40 2.56
CA MET A 26 0.64 -4.03 2.96
C MET A 26 -0.39 -3.55 3.97
N THR A 27 0.05 -3.13 5.15
CA THR A 27 -0.83 -2.61 6.20
C THR A 27 -0.72 -1.10 6.30
N TYR A 28 -1.76 -0.49 6.86
CA TYR A 28 -1.77 0.92 7.21
C TYR A 28 -2.62 1.19 8.44
N ASN A 29 -2.33 2.30 9.12
CA ASN A 29 -3.15 2.83 10.20
C ASN A 29 -3.70 4.20 9.81
N TRP A 30 -4.93 4.49 10.22
CA TRP A 30 -5.53 5.81 10.02
C TRP A 30 -4.86 6.85 10.94
N ALA A 31 -4.65 8.04 10.39
CA ALA A 31 -4.13 9.22 11.07
C ALA A 31 -5.17 10.35 10.97
N GLY A 32 -6.33 10.11 11.59
CA GLY A 32 -7.53 10.92 11.40
C GLY A 32 -8.37 10.42 10.22
N SER A 33 -9.34 11.23 9.80
CA SER A 33 -10.36 10.82 8.81
C SER A 33 -9.92 10.89 7.35
N THR A 34 -8.82 11.59 7.05
CA THR A 34 -8.39 11.89 5.67
C THR A 34 -6.97 11.44 5.37
N LYS A 35 -6.34 10.71 6.28
CA LYS A 35 -4.91 10.37 6.18
C LYS A 35 -4.64 8.98 6.72
N PHE A 36 -3.70 8.26 6.12
CA PHE A 36 -3.22 7.00 6.66
C PHE A 36 -1.70 6.83 6.49
N ILE A 37 -1.12 6.02 7.36
CA ILE A 37 0.31 5.73 7.42
C ILE A 37 0.53 4.30 6.96
N ILE A 38 1.30 4.09 5.89
CA ILE A 38 1.72 2.74 5.47
C ILE A 38 2.89 2.33 6.36
N ASP A 39 2.65 1.42 7.29
CA ASP A 39 3.60 1.01 8.31
C ASP A 39 4.36 -0.28 7.96
N HIS A 40 3.74 -1.16 7.17
CA HIS A 40 4.37 -2.42 6.74
C HIS A 40 4.06 -2.74 5.27
N THR A 41 5.04 -3.34 4.59
CA THR A 41 4.87 -3.91 3.26
C THR A 41 5.79 -5.11 3.12
N GLU A 42 5.22 -6.25 2.79
CA GLU A 42 5.96 -7.49 2.61
C GLU A 42 5.47 -8.28 1.40
N VAL A 43 6.37 -9.08 0.85
CA VAL A 43 6.12 -9.91 -0.32
C VAL A 43 6.54 -11.32 0.03
N ASN A 44 5.67 -12.27 -0.25
CA ASN A 44 5.98 -13.68 -0.09
C ASN A 44 7.22 -14.03 -0.94
N PRO A 45 8.26 -14.67 -0.38
CA PRO A 45 9.49 -14.97 -1.10
C PRO A 45 9.30 -15.69 -2.44
N VAL A 46 8.28 -16.54 -2.55
CA VAL A 46 7.93 -17.27 -3.80
C VAL A 46 7.55 -16.32 -4.94
N PHE A 47 7.06 -15.13 -4.61
CA PHE A 47 6.60 -14.11 -5.54
C PHE A 47 7.58 -12.93 -5.67
N LYS A 48 8.79 -13.06 -5.10
CA LYS A 48 9.82 -12.03 -5.21
C LYS A 48 10.21 -11.82 -6.67
N GLY A 49 10.45 -10.56 -7.04
CA GLY A 49 10.79 -10.17 -8.42
C GLY A 49 9.60 -9.95 -9.34
N LYS A 50 8.36 -10.28 -8.92
CA LYS A 50 7.13 -10.04 -9.70
C LYS A 50 6.52 -8.64 -9.49
N GLY A 51 7.20 -7.76 -8.77
CA GLY A 51 6.71 -6.39 -8.50
C GLY A 51 5.50 -6.31 -7.55
N VAL A 52 5.22 -7.35 -6.76
CA VAL A 52 4.02 -7.41 -5.88
C VAL A 52 3.94 -6.24 -4.91
N GLY A 53 5.04 -5.92 -4.21
CA GLY A 53 5.07 -4.81 -3.26
C GLY A 53 4.76 -3.46 -3.94
N LEU A 54 5.26 -3.26 -5.16
CA LEU A 54 4.95 -2.05 -5.92
C LEU A 54 3.46 -1.99 -6.26
N GLN A 55 2.87 -3.11 -6.71
CA GLN A 55 1.43 -3.17 -7.02
C GLN A 55 0.57 -2.85 -5.79
N LEU A 56 0.94 -3.35 -4.60
CA LEU A 56 0.26 -3.02 -3.34
C LEU A 56 0.31 -1.53 -3.01
N VAL A 57 1.50 -0.91 -3.10
CA VAL A 57 1.66 0.53 -2.83
C VAL A 57 0.89 1.37 -3.85
N MET A 58 0.94 1.02 -5.12
CA MET A 58 0.17 1.72 -6.16
C MET A 58 -1.33 1.60 -5.95
N LYS A 59 -1.83 0.46 -5.45
CA LYS A 59 -3.25 0.33 -5.06
C LYS A 59 -3.63 1.21 -3.88
N ALA A 60 -2.75 1.38 -2.88
CA ALA A 60 -2.96 2.37 -1.83
C ALA A 60 -3.02 3.80 -2.38
N VAL A 61 -2.14 4.15 -3.32
CA VAL A 61 -2.15 5.47 -3.98
C VAL A 61 -3.46 5.70 -4.73
N GLU A 62 -3.89 4.73 -5.55
CA GLU A 62 -5.16 4.79 -6.27
C GLU A 62 -6.34 4.98 -5.31
N TYR A 63 -6.37 4.20 -4.22
CA TYR A 63 -7.38 4.32 -3.17
C TYR A 63 -7.36 5.72 -2.54
N ALA A 64 -6.18 6.25 -2.23
CA ALA A 64 -6.06 7.58 -1.65
C ALA A 64 -6.56 8.67 -2.59
N ARG A 65 -6.19 8.62 -3.89
CA ARG A 65 -6.67 9.57 -4.90
C ARG A 65 -8.19 9.52 -5.04
N ALA A 66 -8.76 8.33 -5.15
CA ALA A 66 -10.20 8.14 -5.33
C ALA A 66 -11.02 8.66 -4.14
N ASN A 67 -10.45 8.65 -2.94
CA ASN A 67 -11.13 9.02 -1.69
C ASN A 67 -10.65 10.36 -1.11
N ASN A 68 -9.84 11.14 -1.84
CA ASN A 68 -9.24 12.39 -1.36
C ASN A 68 -8.45 12.24 -0.04
N LEU A 69 -7.75 11.13 0.11
CA LEU A 69 -6.91 10.82 1.28
C LEU A 69 -5.45 11.17 1.01
N LYS A 70 -4.67 11.24 2.09
CA LYS A 70 -3.21 11.40 2.04
C LYS A 70 -2.48 10.23 2.72
N ILE A 71 -1.25 10.00 2.29
CA ILE A 71 -0.40 8.87 2.67
C ILE A 71 0.90 9.37 3.28
N MET A 72 1.29 8.77 4.41
CA MET A 72 2.65 8.83 4.94
C MET A 72 3.31 7.45 4.84
N PRO A 73 4.31 7.26 3.96
CA PRO A 73 4.93 5.95 3.75
C PRO A 73 6.05 5.70 4.77
N LEU A 74 5.72 5.23 5.97
CA LEU A 74 6.70 4.96 7.03
C LEU A 74 7.52 3.69 6.75
N CYS A 75 6.91 2.67 6.17
CA CYS A 75 7.62 1.46 5.75
C CYS A 75 8.75 1.83 4.77
N PRO A 76 10.01 1.37 4.99
CA PRO A 76 11.13 1.72 4.10
C PRO A 76 10.91 1.35 2.64
N PHE A 77 10.21 0.23 2.39
CA PHE A 77 9.86 -0.18 1.03
C PHE A 77 8.89 0.82 0.38
N ALA A 78 7.78 1.13 1.05
CA ALA A 78 6.82 2.11 0.56
C ALA A 78 7.49 3.47 0.36
N LYS A 79 8.31 3.91 1.32
CA LYS A 79 9.08 5.15 1.18
C LYS A 79 9.94 5.16 -0.08
N SER A 80 10.64 4.06 -0.36
CA SER A 80 11.46 3.95 -1.58
C SER A 80 10.64 4.07 -2.86
N VAL A 81 9.41 3.57 -2.88
CA VAL A 81 8.49 3.71 -4.03
C VAL A 81 8.11 5.18 -4.23
N PHE A 82 7.74 5.88 -3.15
CA PHE A 82 7.42 7.31 -3.20
C PHE A 82 8.64 8.17 -3.59
N ASP A 83 9.81 7.91 -3.02
CA ASP A 83 11.03 8.68 -3.31
C ASP A 83 11.46 8.56 -4.78
N LYS A 84 11.17 7.43 -5.44
CA LYS A 84 11.52 7.17 -6.84
C LYS A 84 10.47 7.67 -7.83
N ASN A 85 9.26 8.01 -7.37
CA ASN A 85 8.17 8.39 -8.24
C ASN A 85 7.57 9.73 -7.80
N ALA A 86 8.08 10.81 -8.39
CA ALA A 86 7.66 12.17 -8.10
C ALA A 86 6.16 12.43 -8.36
N GLU A 87 5.51 11.64 -9.23
CA GLU A 87 4.07 11.77 -9.50
C GLU A 87 3.20 11.38 -8.30
N LEU A 88 3.76 10.65 -7.33
CA LEU A 88 3.05 10.24 -6.11
C LEU A 88 3.01 11.32 -5.03
N ALA A 89 3.71 12.45 -5.26
CA ALA A 89 3.75 13.55 -4.32
C ALA A 89 2.37 14.19 -4.07
N ASP A 90 1.42 14.02 -5.00
CA ASP A 90 0.06 14.53 -4.89
C ASP A 90 -0.73 13.91 -3.73
N VAL A 91 -0.37 12.71 -3.27
CA VAL A 91 -1.01 12.05 -2.13
C VAL A 91 -0.18 12.10 -0.84
N LEU A 92 0.99 12.73 -0.82
CA LEU A 92 1.81 12.82 0.39
C LEU A 92 1.27 13.84 1.41
N PHE A 93 1.57 13.62 2.70
CA PHE A 93 1.43 14.60 3.78
C PHE A 93 2.53 14.47 4.84
#